data_AF-A0A951QC44-F1
#
_entry.id   AF-A0A951QC44-F1
#
_cell.length_a   1.000
_cell.length_b   1.000
_cell.length_c   1.000
_cell.angle_alpha   90.00
_cell.angle_beta   90.00
_cell.angle_gamma   90.00
#
_symmetry.space_group_name_H-M   'P 1'
#
loop_
_entity.id
_entity.type
_entity.pdbx_description
1 polymer ?
#
loop_
_entity_poly.entity_id
_entity_poly.type
_entity_poly.pdbx_seq_one_letter_code
_entity_poly.pdbx_strand_id
1 'polypeptide(L)'
;MSTETYLNHPTFGLLFRVCVVDEQRELFATLYAQRLFFVVTTGKDGIQFDAIGRTDSRILVEGRMRELRRTGQTQEYTKLQAAHKQTFQ
;
A
#
# COMPACT_ATOMS: atom_id res chain seq x y z
N MET A 1 2.35 17.47 4.06
CA MET A 1 3.45 16.57 4.43
C MET A 1 2.97 15.14 4.23
N SER A 2 3.66 14.35 3.42
CA SER A 2 3.37 12.92 3.24
C SER A 2 3.91 12.18 4.46
N THR A 3 3.01 11.71 5.33
CA THR A 3 3.38 10.86 6.45
C THR A 3 3.76 9.49 5.91
N GLU A 4 5.07 9.21 5.90
CA GLU A 4 5.57 7.85 5.68
C GLU A 4 5.10 6.98 6.85
N THR A 5 4.44 5.87 6.53
CA THR A 5 3.92 4.94 7.53
C THR A 5 4.64 3.62 7.37
N TYR A 6 5.20 3.15 8.48
CA TYR A 6 5.99 1.94 8.54
C TYR A 6 5.38 0.97 9.53
N LEU A 7 5.61 -0.31 9.28
CA LEU A 7 5.13 -1.38 10.13
C LEU A 7 6.13 -2.53 10.13
N ASN A 8 6.29 -3.22 11.26
CA ASN A 8 7.13 -4.41 11.34
C ASN A 8 6.34 -5.69 11.09
N HIS A 9 6.75 -6.46 10.08
CA HIS A 9 6.30 -7.81 9.84
C HIS A 9 7.18 -8.80 10.62
N PRO A 10 6.61 -9.80 11.32
CA PRO A 10 7.37 -10.75 12.15
C PRO A 10 8.51 -11.46 11.40
N THR A 11 8.28 -11.83 10.14
CA THR A 11 9.25 -12.53 9.28
C THR A 11 10.09 -11.62 8.39
N PHE A 12 9.50 -10.59 7.78
CA PHE A 12 10.13 -9.81 6.70
C PHE A 12 10.66 -8.45 7.17
N GLY A 13 10.54 -8.14 8.47
CA GLY A 13 11.00 -6.88 9.05
C GLY A 13 10.17 -5.69 8.58
N LEU A 14 10.85 -4.57 8.33
CA LEU A 14 10.19 -3.29 8.08
C LEU A 14 9.49 -3.26 6.71
N LEU A 15 8.19 -2.96 6.76
CA LEU A 15 7.34 -2.68 5.62
C LEU A 15 7.04 -1.19 5.53
N PHE A 16 6.92 -0.67 4.32
CA PHE A 16 6.45 0.69 4.07
C PHE A 16 5.06 0.68 3.43
N ARG A 17 4.22 1.63 3.82
CA ARG A 17 2.86 1.77 3.26
C ARG A 17 2.95 2.35 1.85
N VAL A 18 2.40 1.63 0.89
CA VAL A 18 2.24 2.09 -0.50
C VAL A 18 0.99 2.96 -0.61
N CYS A 19 -0.15 2.49 -0.10
CA CYS A 19 -1.40 3.23 -0.11
C CYS A 19 -2.44 2.71 0.87
N VAL A 20 -3.45 3.54 1.16
CA VAL A 20 -4.69 3.13 1.82
C VAL A 20 -5.64 2.60 0.75
N VAL A 21 -6.10 1.35 0.90
CA VAL A 21 -7.06 0.70 0.00
C VAL A 21 -8.48 1.11 0.37
N ASP A 22 -8.82 1.01 1.66
CA ASP A 22 -10.07 1.48 2.27
C ASP A 22 -9.86 1.79 3.76
N GLU A 23 -10.93 2.01 4.52
CA GLU A 23 -10.87 2.42 5.94
C GLU A 23 -10.10 1.45 6.85
N GLN A 24 -10.03 0.16 6.50
CA GLN A 24 -9.44 -0.88 7.36
C GLN A 24 -8.25 -1.59 6.70
N ARG A 25 -8.09 -1.44 5.39
CA ARG A 25 -7.08 -2.14 4.60
C ARG A 25 -6.08 -1.18 4.00
N GLU A 26 -4.81 -1.50 4.19
CA GLU A 26 -3.68 -0.76 3.66
C GLU A 26 -2.74 -1.70 2.90
N LEU A 27 -2.14 -1.21 1.82
CA LEU A 27 -1.15 -1.96 1.07
C LEU A 27 0.25 -1.58 1.55
N PHE A 28 1.02 -2.60 1.94
CA PHE A 28 2.41 -2.49 2.35
C PHE A 28 3.33 -3.28 1.42
N ALA A 29 4.58 -2.85 1.33
CA ALA A 29 5.63 -3.58 0.64
C ALA A 29 6.92 -3.65 1.47
N THR A 30 7.72 -4.69 1.26
CA THR A 30 9.00 -4.87 1.94
C THR A 30 10.03 -3.84 1.47
N LEU A 31 10.78 -3.23 2.41
CA LEU A 31 11.92 -2.36 2.10
C LEU A 31 13.16 -3.14 1.63
N TYR A 32 13.43 -4.29 2.25
CA TYR A 32 14.73 -4.98 2.15
C TYR A 32 14.71 -6.31 1.40
N ALA A 33 13.52 -6.81 1.03
CA ALA A 33 13.36 -8.09 0.33
C ALA A 33 12.97 -7.88 -1.14
N GLN A 34 12.91 -8.98 -1.92
CA GLN A 34 12.50 -9.05 -3.34
C GLN A 34 11.02 -8.65 -3.54
N ARG A 35 10.67 -7.41 -3.16
CA ARG A 35 9.37 -6.72 -3.27
C ARG A 35 8.18 -7.66 -3.06
N LEU A 36 8.03 -8.14 -1.83
CA LEU A 36 6.79 -8.79 -1.37
C LEU A 36 5.75 -7.73 -1.00
N PHE A 37 4.48 -8.06 -1.17
CA PHE A 37 3.36 -7.17 -0.93
C PHE A 37 2.37 -7.79 0.04
N PHE A 38 1.82 -6.97 0.92
CA PHE A 38 0.89 -7.39 1.95
C PHE A 38 -0.29 -6.42 2.00
N VAL A 39 -1.50 -6.95 1.97
CA VAL A 39 -2.67 -6.22 2.45
C VAL A 39 -2.70 -6.39 3.96
N VAL A 40 -2.62 -5.27 4.65
CA VAL A 40 -2.64 -5.21 6.10
C VAL A 40 -4.00 -4.77 6.55
N THR A 41 -4.66 -5.60 7.36
CA THR A 41 -5.94 -5.27 7.99
C THR A 41 -5.72 -5.05 9.47
N THR A 42 -6.09 -3.88 9.96
CA THR A 42 -5.99 -3.54 11.40
C THR A 42 -7.37 -3.65 12.04
N GLY A 43 -7.54 -4.61 12.95
CA GLY A 43 -8.80 -4.88 13.64
C GLY A 43 -8.65 -4.88 15.17
N LYS A 44 -9.75 -5.18 15.87
CA LYS A 44 -9.76 -5.30 17.35
C LYS A 44 -8.89 -6.45 17.85
N ASP A 45 -8.77 -7.51 17.05
CA ASP A 45 -8.04 -8.73 17.40
C ASP A 45 -6.55 -8.67 17.00
N GLY A 46 -6.10 -7.54 16.45
CA GLY A 46 -4.71 -7.30 16.06
C GLY A 46 -4.54 -6.95 14.59
N ILE A 47 -3.35 -7.25 14.06
CA ILE A 47 -2.94 -6.92 12.71
C ILE A 47 -2.80 -8.21 11.91
N GLN A 48 -3.49 -8.28 10.77
CA GLN A 48 -3.41 -9.40 9.83
C GLN A 48 -2.60 -8.99 8.60
N PHE A 49 -1.76 -9.92 8.12
CA PHE A 49 -0.92 -9.76 6.93
C PHE A 49 -1.33 -10.75 5.86
N ASP A 50 -2.02 -10.28 4.81
CA ASP A 50 -2.38 -11.10 3.67
C ASP A 50 -1.40 -10.87 2.53
N ALA A 51 -0.53 -11.84 2.27
CA ALA A 51 0.43 -11.77 1.17
C ALA A 51 -0.29 -11.82 -0.18
N ILE A 52 0.05 -10.89 -1.06
CA ILE A 52 -0.53 -10.83 -2.42
C ILE A 52 0.55 -10.74 -3.49
N GLY A 53 0.23 -11.19 -4.69
CA GLY A 53 1.13 -11.14 -5.83
C GLY A 53 1.34 -9.71 -6.34
N ARG A 54 2.51 -9.46 -6.94
CA ARG A 54 2.87 -8.15 -7.53
C ARG A 54 1.82 -7.63 -8.51
N THR A 55 1.24 -8.51 -9.32
CA THR A 55 0.19 -8.16 -10.30
C THR A 55 -1.07 -7.66 -9.60
N ASP A 56 -1.55 -8.37 -8.57
CA ASP A 56 -2.74 -8.00 -7.82
C ASP A 56 -2.53 -6.69 -7.04
N SER A 57 -1.33 -6.51 -6.46
CA SER A 57 -0.96 -5.26 -5.79
C SER A 57 -1.00 -4.07 -6.74
N ARG A 58 -0.50 -4.26 -7.97
CA ARG A 58 -0.54 -3.23 -9.01
C ARG A 58 -1.97 -2.88 -9.38
N ILE A 59 -2.83 -3.88 -9.60
CA ILE A 59 -4.25 -3.68 -9.93
C ILE A 59 -4.96 -2.90 -8.81
N LEU A 60 -4.70 -3.23 -7.54
CA LEU A 60 -5.25 -2.51 -6.39
C LEU A 60 -4.86 -1.04 -6.38
N VAL A 61 -3.57 -0.74 -6.57
CA VAL A 61 -3.07 0.64 -6.62
C VAL A 61 -3.65 1.41 -7.79
N GLU A 62 -3.71 0.81 -8.98
CA GLU A 62 -4.33 1.43 -10.16
C GLU A 62 -5.83 1.68 -9.94
N GLY A 63 -6.54 0.77 -9.26
CA GLY A 63 -7.94 0.94 -8.87
C GLY A 63 -8.13 2.15 -7.95
N ARG A 64 -7.31 2.25 -6.91
CA ARG A 64 -7.34 3.39 -5.98
C ARG A 64 -7.00 4.72 -6.66
N MET A 65 -6.02 4.74 -7.57
CA MET A 65 -5.72 5.92 -8.38
C MET A 65 -6.92 6.38 -9.21
N ARG A 66 -7.65 5.44 -9.85
CA ARG A 66 -8.86 5.77 -10.61
C ARG A 66 -9.94 6.38 -9.72
N GLU A 67 -10.11 5.85 -8.52
CA GLU A 67 -11.07 6.37 -7.54
C GLU A 67 -10.71 7.81 -7.11
N LEU A 68 -9.47 8.05 -6.67
CA LEU A 68 -8.99 9.36 -6.24
C LEU A 68 -9.17 10.42 -7.34
N ARG A 69 -8.92 10.04 -8.60
CA ARG A 69 -9.14 10.90 -9.76
C ARG A 69 -10.62 11.26 -9.94
N ARG A 70 -11.54 10.31 -9.75
CA ARG A 70 -12.99 10.58 -9.85
C ARG A 70 -13.50 11.45 -8.71
N THR A 71 -12.97 11.28 -7.50
CA THR A 71 -13.39 12.06 -6.32
C THR A 71 -12.70 13.42 -6.22
N GLY A 72 -11.85 13.80 -7.18
CA GLY A 72 -11.15 15.08 -7.19
C GLY A 72 -10.04 15.21 -6.13
N GLN A 73 -9.56 14.10 -5.56
CA GLN A 73 -8.53 14.10 -4.52
C GLN A 73 -7.12 14.20 -5.14
N THR A 74 -6.85 15.32 -5.82
CA THR A 74 -5.66 15.50 -6.67
C THR A 74 -4.33 15.36 -5.92
N GLN A 75 -4.25 15.81 -4.66
CA GLN A 75 -3.02 15.69 -3.87
C GLN A 75 -2.68 14.22 -3.55
N GLU A 76 -3.67 13.45 -3.11
CA GLU A 76 -3.50 12.02 -2.80
C GLU A 76 -3.25 11.22 -4.08
N TYR A 77 -3.90 11.57 -5.18
CA TYR A 77 -3.63 10.99 -6.49
C TYR A 77 -2.16 11.16 -6.91
N THR A 78 -1.62 12.39 -6.83
CA THR A 78 -0.24 12.68 -7.24
C THR A 78 0.77 11.92 -6.38
N LYS A 79 0.54 11.84 -5.06
CA LYS A 79 1.38 11.03 -4.16
C LYS A 79 1.34 9.56 -4.52
N LEU A 80 0.14 9.01 -4.73
CA LEU A 80 -0.04 7.61 -5.09
C LEU A 80 0.56 7.28 -6.46
N GLN A 81 0.47 8.20 -7.42
CA GLN A 81 1.09 8.05 -8.73
C GLN A 81 2.63 7.97 -8.63
N ALA A 82 3.24 8.79 -7.77
CA ALA A 82 4.67 8.72 -7.51
C ALA A 82 5.08 7.39 -6.87
N ALA A 83 4.33 6.94 -5.85
CA ALA A 83 4.56 5.64 -5.18
C ALA A 83 4.38 4.46 -6.15
N HIS A 84 3.37 4.50 -7.01
CA HIS A 84 3.14 3.51 -8.05
C HIS A 84 4.34 3.41 -8.99
N LYS A 85 4.84 4.56 -9.49
CA LYS A 85 6.02 4.61 -10.37
C LYS A 85 7.25 4.02 -9.69
N GLN A 86 7.53 4.38 -8.44
CA GLN A 86 8.70 3.88 -7.71
C GLN A 86 8.63 2.37 -7.43
N THR A 87 7.42 1.83 -7.26
CA THR A 87 7.21 0.44 -6.80
C THR A 87 7.02 -0.56 -7.95
N PHE A 88 6.37 -0.13 -9.04
CA PHE A 88 5.95 -1.03 -10.13
C PHE A 88 6.65 -0.80 -11.48
N GLN A 89 7.27 0.37 -11.69
CA GLN A 89 8.12 0.66 -12.85
C GLN A 89 9.60 0.58 -12.46
#